data_AF-A0A925UHI4-F1
#
_entry.id   AF-A0A925UHI4-F1
#
_cell.length_a   1.000
_cell.length_b   1.000
_cell.length_c   1.000
_cell.angle_alpha   90.00
_cell.angle_beta   90.00
_cell.angle_gamma   90.00
#
_symmetry.space_group_name_H-M   'P 1'
#
loop_
_entity.id
_entity.type
_entity.pdbx_description
1 polymer ?
#
loop_
_entity_poly.entity_id
_entity_poly.type
_entity_poly.pdbx_seq_one_letter_code
_entity_poly.pdbx_strand_id
1 'polypeptide(L)' 'VSHRVIFMDAGKIVEDCTREEFFGNADARSPRAKEFLSKILQH' A
#
# COMPACT_ATOMS: atom_id res chain seq x y z
N VAL A 1 -6.47 14.01 6.85
CA VAL A 1 -6.21 12.57 7.05
C VAL A 1 -7.14 11.77 6.16
N SER A 2 -6.59 10.98 5.24
CA SER A 2 -7.37 10.07 4.40
C SER A 2 -7.59 8.76 5.15
N HIS A 3 -8.83 8.28 5.18
CA HIS A 3 -9.24 7.11 5.94
C HIS A 3 -9.05 5.79 5.16
N ARG A 4 -8.87 5.89 3.83
CA ARG A 4 -8.72 4.77 2.90
C ARG A 4 -7.56 4.99 1.96
N VAL A 5 -6.85 3.92 1.64
CA VAL A 5 -5.76 3.85 0.67
C VAL A 5 -6.20 2.89 -0.43
N ILE A 6 -6.21 3.39 -1.66
CA ILE A 6 -6.44 2.59 -2.86
C ILE A 6 -5.09 2.45 -3.56
N PHE A 7 -4.53 1.26 -3.55
CA PHE A 7 -3.33 0.96 -4.32
C PHE A 7 -3.74 0.42 -5.69
N MET A 8 -3.33 1.13 -6.74
CA MET A 8 -3.63 0.76 -8.12
C MET A 8 -2.35 0.31 -8.84
N ASP A 9 -2.42 -0.82 -9.55
CA ASP A 9 -1.37 -1.31 -10.45
C ASP A 9 -1.99 -1.61 -11.82
N ALA A 10 -1.30 -1.20 -12.89
CA ALA A 10 -1.72 -1.43 -14.28
C ALA A 10 -3.21 -1.07 -14.58
N GLY A 11 -3.72 0.00 -13.96
CA GLY A 11 -5.10 0.46 -14.16
C GLY A 11 -6.16 -0.35 -13.41
N LYS A 12 -5.76 -1.24 -12.49
CA LYS A 12 -6.66 -2.02 -11.64
C LYS A 12 -6.43 -1.69 -10.17
N ILE A 13 -7.48 -1.76 -9.37
CA ILE A 13 -7.37 -1.68 -7.91
C ILE A 13 -6.80 -3.01 -7.42
N VAL A 14 -5.64 -2.95 -6.79
CA VAL A 14 -4.95 -4.11 -6.22
C VAL A 14 -5.23 -4.22 -4.74
N GLU A 15 -5.24 -3.09 -4.01
CA GLU A 15 -5.64 -3.05 -2.60
C GLU A 15 -6.56 -1.87 -2.29
N ASP A 16 -7.53 -2.12 -1.42
CA ASP A 16 -8.42 -1.14 -0.81
C ASP A 16 -8.46 -1.43 0.70
N CYS A 17 -7.65 -0.72 1.46
CA CYS A 17 -7.55 -0.90 2.91
C CYS A 17 -7.36 0.45 3.62
N THR A 18 -7.40 0.45 4.94
CA THR A 18 -7.16 1.67 5.72
C THR A 18 -5.69 2.06 5.65
N ARG A 19 -5.41 3.34 5.89
CA ARG A 19 -4.01 3.82 5.96
C ARG A 19 -3.20 3.06 7.00
N GLU A 20 -3.79 2.82 8.17
CA GLU A 20 -3.12 2.11 9.26
C GLU A 20 -2.77 0.68 8.86
N GLU A 21 -3.67 -0.03 8.19
CA GLU A 21 -3.41 -1.38 7.67
C GLU A 21 -2.35 -1.38 6.56
N PHE A 22 -2.41 -0.41 5.65
CA PHE A 22 -1.51 -0.32 4.51
C PHE A 22 -0.05 -0.04 4.92
N PHE A 23 0.17 0.88 5.87
CA PHE A 23 1.51 1.27 6.32
C PHE A 23 1.98 0.50 7.56
N GLY A 24 1.07 0.04 8.42
CA GLY A 24 1.39 -0.64 9.69
C GLY A 24 1.68 -2.13 9.54
N ASN A 25 1.21 -2.77 8.46
CA ASN A 25 1.43 -4.19 8.22
C ASN A 25 1.90 -4.46 6.77
N ALA A 26 3.03 -3.84 6.41
CA ALA A 26 3.63 -3.95 5.09
C ALA A 26 3.94 -5.41 4.69
N ASP A 27 4.34 -6.25 5.65
CA ASP A 27 4.66 -7.67 5.42
C ASP A 27 3.46 -8.53 5.04
N ALA A 28 2.23 -8.12 5.38
CA ALA A 28 1.01 -8.82 4.96
C ALA A 28 0.47 -8.33 3.59
N ARG A 29 1.10 -7.33 2.97
CA ARG A 29 0.62 -6.73 1.71
C ARG A 29 1.03 -7.50 0.47
N SER A 30 0.41 -7.13 -0.66
CA SER A 30 0.76 -7.67 -1.97
C SER A 30 2.23 -7.36 -2.33
N PRO A 31 2.94 -8.22 -3.11
CA PRO A 31 4.33 -7.98 -3.50
C PRO A 31 4.57 -6.59 -4.11
N ARG A 32 3.66 -6.11 -4.95
CA ARG A 32 3.71 -4.77 -5.55
C ARG A 32 3.60 -3.64 -4.53
N ALA A 33 2.72 -3.78 -3.55
CA ALA A 33 2.56 -2.78 -2.49
C ALA A 33 3.79 -2.75 -1.60
N LYS A 34 4.41 -3.90 -1.30
CA LYS A 34 5.70 -3.98 -0.60
C LYS A 34 6.81 -3.26 -1.36
N GLU A 35 6.97 -3.53 -2.65
CA GLU A 35 7.95 -2.84 -3.50
C GLU A 35 7.74 -1.32 -3.50
N PHE A 36 6.48 -0.88 -3.58
CA PHE A 36 6.13 0.53 -3.50
C PHE A 36 6.51 1.14 -2.14
N LEU A 37 6.10 0.50 -1.04
CA LEU A 37 6.41 0.90 0.33
C LEU A 37 7.91 0.99 0.57
N SER A 38 8.71 0.02 0.11
CA SER A 38 10.17 0.07 0.24
C SER A 38 10.80 1.25 -0.48
N LYS A 39 10.25 1.70 -1.62
CA LYS A 39 10.76 2.87 -2.35
C LYS A 39 10.43 4.19 -1.67
N ILE A 40 9.30 4.28 -0.96
CA ILE A 40 8.83 5.52 -0.34
C ILE A 40 9.21 5.65 1.13
N LEU A 41 9.47 4.54 1.84
CA LEU A 41 9.90 4.52 3.24
C LEU A 41 11.42 4.57 3.41
N GLN A 42 12.20 4.40 2.33
CA GLN A 42 13.66 4.53 2.37
C GLN A 42 14.15 5.99 2.39
N HIS A 43 13.26 6.97 2.48
CA HIS A 43 13.60 8.40 2.59
C HIS A 43 12.98 9.06 3.82
#